data_AF-A0A420YET8-F1
#
_entry.id   AF-A0A420YET8-F1
#
_cell.length_a   1.000
_cell.length_b   1.000
_cell.length_c   1.000
_cell.angle_alpha   90.00
_cell.angle_beta   90.00
_cell.angle_gamma   90.00
#
_symmetry.space_group_name_H-M   'P 1'
#
loop_
_entity.id
_entity.type
_entity.pdbx_description
1 polymer ?
#
loop_
_entity_poly.entity_id
_entity_poly.type
_entity_poly.pdbx_seq_one_letter_code
_entity_poly.pdbx_strand_id
1 'polypeptide(L)'
;MLVNLWTVSALLAAVSASPLSKRATPIRNGFYPLDVVDKLEESTMPKVQAWLATKNNTCTLENAAVRREWSDLSVPEREDYIKAVLCLQSKPPKVPSSTAPGAKSRFDDFVAFHMTQAMMLHDTTHLFASHRYFIWAYEKALREECGYQGYQPYMNYDRYAQDPINSPMFNGNASSMGGNGAPTKYRGIIMPFKKPYDMIKSAGGGGCVTTGPFKDMVVSLGPKSTVVDNVPRNPRSDGMGANPRCLRRDVNKNSALGATANYTYSLIMDNKDIDSFYNRYLGQPPLKNDNHPWGLHNAGHYIIGGDPGGVCIFPLASTTCTVTRC
;
A
#
# COMPACT_ATOMS: atom_id res chain seq x y z
N MET A 1 5.69 -52.13 53.11
CA MET A 1 5.32 -51.81 51.72
C MET A 1 4.09 -50.94 51.75
N LEU A 2 4.20 -49.67 51.35
CA LEU A 2 3.35 -49.02 50.34
C LEU A 2 3.70 -47.53 50.28
N VAL A 3 3.87 -47.10 49.04
CA VAL A 3 4.61 -45.93 48.59
C VAL A 3 3.72 -44.67 48.59
N ASN A 4 4.33 -43.54 48.92
CA ASN A 4 3.81 -42.18 48.73
C ASN A 4 3.38 -41.93 47.28
N LEU A 5 2.16 -41.46 47.06
CA LEU A 5 1.77 -40.80 45.82
C LEU A 5 1.29 -39.38 46.13
N TRP A 6 2.19 -38.42 45.97
CA TRP A 6 1.84 -37.01 45.80
C TRP A 6 1.46 -36.80 44.34
N THR A 7 0.18 -36.63 44.06
CA THR A 7 -0.31 -36.15 42.76
C THR A 7 -0.07 -34.65 42.67
N VAL A 8 0.93 -34.24 41.89
CA VAL A 8 1.10 -32.85 41.48
C VAL A 8 0.15 -32.59 40.31
N SER A 9 -1.01 -31.98 40.58
CA SER A 9 -1.86 -31.44 39.53
C SER A 9 -1.22 -30.18 38.97
N ALA A 10 -0.66 -30.28 37.76
CA ALA A 10 -0.22 -29.12 36.99
C ALA A 10 -1.46 -28.32 36.56
N LEU A 11 -1.69 -27.19 37.22
CA LEU A 11 -2.60 -26.15 36.73
C LEU A 11 -2.00 -25.57 35.44
N LEU A 12 -2.55 -25.99 34.29
CA LEU A 12 -2.42 -25.25 33.05
C LEU A 12 -3.11 -23.90 33.23
N ALA A 13 -2.32 -22.87 33.56
CA ALA A 13 -2.79 -21.50 33.50
C ALA A 13 -3.08 -21.17 32.04
N ALA A 14 -4.35 -21.26 31.64
CA ALA A 14 -4.83 -20.63 30.43
C ALA A 14 -4.63 -19.11 30.63
N VAL A 15 -3.60 -18.56 29.99
CA VAL A 15 -3.37 -17.11 29.96
C VAL A 15 -4.50 -16.51 29.10
N SER A 16 -5.62 -16.17 29.73
CA SER A 16 -6.68 -15.43 29.08
C SER A 16 -6.16 -14.01 28.83
N ALA A 17 -5.89 -13.68 27.56
CA ALA A 17 -5.60 -12.32 27.15
C ALA A 17 -6.72 -11.41 27.67
N SER A 18 -6.34 -10.35 28.40
CA SER A 18 -7.31 -9.39 28.94
C SER A 18 -8.13 -8.79 27.79
N PRO A 19 -9.38 -8.36 28.02
CA PRO A 19 -10.18 -7.67 26.99
C PRO A 19 -9.47 -6.45 26.39
N LEU A 20 -8.50 -5.88 27.14
CA LEU A 20 -7.62 -4.78 26.76
C LEU A 20 -6.51 -5.21 25.77
N SER A 21 -5.98 -6.43 25.91
CA SER A 21 -5.05 -7.02 24.94
C SER A 21 -5.69 -7.27 23.56
N LYS A 22 -7.02 -7.46 23.50
CA LYS A 22 -7.73 -7.76 22.24
C LYS A 22 -7.79 -6.59 21.26
N ARG A 23 -7.70 -5.34 21.71
CA ARG A 23 -7.77 -4.16 20.82
C ARG A 23 -6.45 -3.92 20.08
N ALA A 24 -5.33 -4.31 20.70
CA ALA A 24 -3.99 -4.22 20.11
C ALA A 24 -3.67 -5.42 19.20
N THR A 25 -4.40 -6.53 19.31
CA THR A 25 -4.24 -7.68 18.41
C THR A 25 -5.01 -7.42 17.11
N PRO A 26 -4.34 -7.40 15.94
CA PRO A 26 -5.03 -7.26 14.66
C PRO A 26 -6.02 -8.40 14.47
N ILE A 27 -7.26 -8.07 14.11
CA ILE A 27 -8.23 -9.06 13.64
C ILE A 27 -7.73 -9.57 12.29
N ARG A 28 -7.58 -10.90 12.15
CA ARG A 28 -7.10 -11.55 10.91
C ARG A 28 -8.18 -12.49 10.37
N ASN A 29 -8.31 -12.56 9.05
CA ASN A 29 -9.36 -13.35 8.39
C ASN A 29 -9.12 -14.88 8.38
N GLY A 30 -7.93 -15.34 8.80
CA GLY A 30 -7.54 -16.76 8.86
C GLY A 30 -7.23 -17.42 7.51
N PHE A 31 -7.49 -16.76 6.37
CA PHE A 31 -7.21 -17.28 5.03
C PHE A 31 -5.72 -17.22 4.68
N TYR A 32 -5.00 -16.27 5.28
CA TYR A 32 -3.56 -16.09 5.07
C TYR A 32 -2.81 -16.46 6.36
N PRO A 33 -1.90 -17.45 6.33
CA PRO A 33 -1.10 -17.80 7.50
C PRO A 33 -0.12 -16.66 7.84
N LEU A 34 0.32 -16.61 9.10
CA LEU A 34 1.31 -15.63 9.55
C LEU A 34 2.64 -15.83 8.83
N ASP A 35 3.13 -14.77 8.20
CA ASP A 35 4.44 -14.74 7.54
C ASP A 35 5.57 -14.37 8.52
N VAL A 36 6.80 -14.24 8.00
CA VAL A 36 7.98 -13.88 8.82
C VAL A 36 7.95 -12.45 9.33
N VAL A 37 7.29 -11.54 8.62
CA VAL A 37 7.13 -10.12 8.99
C VAL A 37 6.05 -9.97 10.06
N ASP A 38 4.96 -10.75 9.96
CA ASP A 38 3.93 -10.81 11.00
C ASP A 38 4.52 -11.24 12.35
N LYS A 39 5.35 -12.30 12.36
CA LYS A 39 6.04 -12.76 13.57
C LYS A 39 7.04 -11.72 14.09
N LEU A 40 7.71 -11.01 13.18
CA LEU A 40 8.61 -9.93 13.54
C LEU A 40 7.85 -8.78 14.21
N GLU A 41 6.70 -8.37 13.67
CA GLU A 41 5.81 -7.37 14.25
C GLU A 41 5.37 -7.79 15.66
N GLU A 42 4.80 -9.00 15.82
CA GLU A 42 4.36 -9.52 17.12
C GLU A 42 5.48 -9.51 18.16
N SER A 43 6.68 -9.95 17.79
CA SER A 43 7.86 -9.94 18.68
C SER A 43 8.36 -8.53 19.02
N THR A 44 8.01 -7.53 18.21
CA THR A 44 8.44 -6.14 18.37
C THR A 44 7.48 -5.31 19.21
N MET A 45 6.20 -5.68 19.29
CA MET A 45 5.18 -4.92 20.03
C MET A 45 5.51 -4.64 21.50
N PRO A 46 6.12 -5.56 22.29
CA PRO A 46 6.56 -5.22 23.65
C PRO A 46 7.58 -4.08 23.70
N LYS A 47 8.48 -3.99 22.71
CA LYS A 47 9.45 -2.89 22.60
C LYS A 47 8.77 -1.59 22.22
N VAL A 48 7.75 -1.64 21.35
CA VAL A 48 6.93 -0.47 20.99
C VAL A 48 6.19 0.06 22.22
N GLN A 49 5.57 -0.82 23.01
CA GLN A 49 4.89 -0.47 24.25
C GLN A 49 5.85 0.21 25.23
N ALA A 50 7.02 -0.38 25.46
CA ALA A 50 8.05 0.21 26.32
C ALA A 50 8.52 1.57 25.81
N TRP A 51 8.74 1.73 24.50
CA TRP A 51 9.14 2.99 23.90
C TRP A 51 8.06 4.07 24.04
N LEU A 52 6.78 3.72 23.82
CA LEU A 52 5.66 4.64 24.00
C LEU A 52 5.56 5.16 25.44
N ALA A 53 5.81 4.30 26.42
CA ALA A 53 5.84 4.69 27.84
C ALA A 53 6.93 5.72 28.18
N THR A 54 7.97 5.86 27.33
CA THR A 54 9.00 6.91 27.49
C THR A 54 8.57 8.28 26.95
N LYS A 55 7.44 8.37 26.24
CA LYS A 55 6.98 9.61 25.61
C LYS A 55 6.01 10.33 26.52
N ASN A 56 6.23 11.63 26.70
CA ASN A 56 5.32 12.51 27.42
C ASN A 56 4.18 12.96 26.50
N ASN A 57 3.30 12.04 26.12
CA ASN A 57 2.10 12.33 25.35
C ASN A 57 0.94 11.40 25.76
N THR A 58 -0.26 11.70 25.29
CA THR A 58 -1.47 10.93 25.62
C THR A 58 -1.66 9.70 24.73
N CYS A 59 -0.68 9.34 23.89
CA CYS A 59 -0.81 8.26 22.94
C CYS A 59 -0.36 6.92 23.54
N THR A 60 -1.28 5.97 23.53
CA THR A 60 -1.08 4.64 24.11
C THR A 60 -1.50 3.57 23.10
N LEU A 61 -1.10 2.31 23.32
CA LEU A 61 -1.54 1.22 22.44
C LEU A 61 -3.07 1.01 22.48
N GLU A 62 -3.72 1.47 23.54
CA GLU A 62 -5.15 1.30 23.79
C GLU A 62 -6.02 2.33 23.03
N ASN A 63 -5.48 3.53 22.79
CA ASN A 63 -6.17 4.62 22.09
C ASN A 63 -5.62 4.93 20.70
N ALA A 64 -4.49 4.31 20.32
CA ALA A 64 -3.98 4.38 18.97
C ALA A 64 -4.95 3.74 17.96
N ALA A 65 -5.11 4.41 16.82
CA ALA A 65 -5.75 3.89 15.63
C ALA A 65 -5.00 2.65 15.11
N VAL A 66 -5.74 1.63 14.69
CA VAL A 66 -5.18 0.41 14.10
C VAL A 66 -5.46 0.40 12.61
N ARG A 67 -4.40 0.45 11.80
CA ARG A 67 -4.47 0.19 10.36
C ARG A 67 -4.43 -1.32 10.13
N ARG A 68 -5.30 -1.83 9.26
CA ARG A 68 -5.44 -3.27 9.01
C ARG A 68 -5.18 -3.62 7.55
N GLU A 69 -4.76 -4.85 7.34
CA GLU A 69 -4.59 -5.40 6.00
C GLU A 69 -5.95 -5.46 5.29
N TRP A 70 -5.99 -5.20 3.99
CA TRP A 70 -7.22 -5.12 3.20
C TRP A 70 -8.10 -6.37 3.29
N SER A 71 -7.53 -7.57 3.19
CA SER A 71 -8.31 -8.82 3.30
C SER A 71 -8.78 -9.09 4.73
N ASP A 72 -8.13 -8.51 5.73
CA ASP A 72 -8.55 -8.61 7.14
C ASP A 72 -9.75 -7.70 7.45
N LEU A 73 -10.07 -6.74 6.57
CA LEU A 73 -11.34 -6.02 6.61
C LEU A 73 -12.50 -6.90 6.12
N SER A 74 -13.63 -6.84 6.84
CA SER A 74 -14.89 -7.38 6.36
C SER A 74 -15.32 -6.72 5.05
N VAL A 75 -16.18 -7.39 4.28
CA VAL A 75 -16.72 -6.85 3.02
C VAL A 75 -17.37 -5.47 3.23
N PRO A 76 -18.23 -5.24 4.24
CA PRO A 76 -18.80 -3.91 4.50
C PRO A 76 -17.76 -2.85 4.83
N GLU A 77 -16.69 -3.18 5.57
CA GLU A 77 -15.62 -2.22 5.88
C GLU A 77 -14.84 -1.81 4.63
N ARG A 78 -14.60 -2.74 3.69
CA ARG A 78 -13.98 -2.44 2.40
C ARG A 78 -14.87 -1.55 1.54
N GLU A 79 -16.16 -1.86 1.48
CA GLU A 79 -17.14 -1.05 0.76
C GLU A 79 -17.28 0.36 1.36
N ASP A 80 -17.22 0.52 2.69
CA ASP A 80 -17.22 1.83 3.35
C ASP A 80 -16.00 2.66 2.97
N TYR A 81 -14.80 2.06 2.95
CA TYR A 81 -13.61 2.73 2.45
C TYR A 81 -13.76 3.16 0.98
N ILE A 82 -14.22 2.25 0.11
CA ILE A 82 -14.43 2.53 -1.32
C ILE A 82 -15.42 3.68 -1.51
N LYS A 83 -16.53 3.68 -0.77
CA LYS A 83 -17.53 4.74 -0.80
C LYS A 83 -16.91 6.09 -0.42
N ALA A 84 -16.04 6.14 0.58
CA ALA A 84 -15.34 7.35 0.97
C ALA A 84 -14.38 7.86 -0.13
N VAL A 85 -13.66 6.95 -0.81
CA VAL A 85 -12.80 7.33 -1.95
C VAL A 85 -13.62 7.89 -3.10
N LEU A 86 -14.72 7.24 -3.49
CA LEU A 86 -15.63 7.74 -4.52
C LEU A 86 -16.24 9.10 -4.15
N CYS A 87 -16.59 9.29 -2.88
CA CYS A 87 -17.01 10.59 -2.36
C CYS A 87 -15.92 11.66 -2.57
N LEU A 88 -14.66 11.36 -2.26
CA LEU A 88 -13.55 12.30 -2.44
C LEU A 88 -13.32 12.65 -3.92
N GLN A 89 -13.55 11.69 -4.81
CA GLN A 89 -13.53 11.90 -6.27
C GLN A 89 -14.70 12.76 -6.78
N SER A 90 -15.80 12.84 -6.03
CA SER A 90 -16.96 13.67 -6.39
C SER A 90 -16.88 15.12 -5.90
N LYS A 91 -16.04 15.41 -4.89
CA LYS A 91 -15.93 16.76 -4.32
C LYS A 91 -15.06 17.67 -5.19
N PRO A 92 -15.36 18.98 -5.29
CA PRO A 92 -14.57 19.92 -6.09
C PRO A 92 -13.15 20.10 -5.54
N PRO A 93 -12.12 20.28 -6.40
CA PRO A 93 -10.73 20.45 -5.98
C PRO A 93 -10.54 21.72 -5.13
N LYS A 94 -9.56 21.70 -4.21
CA LYS A 94 -9.11 22.89 -3.47
C LYS A 94 -7.90 23.55 -4.11
N VAL A 95 -7.12 22.82 -4.92
CA VAL A 95 -5.95 23.38 -5.60
C VAL A 95 -6.39 24.50 -6.57
N PRO A 96 -5.69 25.65 -6.60
CA PRO A 96 -6.00 26.70 -7.56
C PRO A 96 -5.90 26.20 -9.00
N SER A 97 -6.84 26.61 -9.86
CA SER A 97 -6.83 26.26 -11.28
C SER A 97 -5.61 26.81 -12.03
N SER A 98 -4.98 27.87 -11.53
CA SER A 98 -3.70 28.39 -12.04
C SER A 98 -2.54 27.44 -11.78
N THR A 99 -2.62 26.60 -10.74
CA THR A 99 -1.60 25.61 -10.37
C THR A 99 -1.86 24.27 -11.05
N ALA A 100 -3.09 23.76 -10.97
CA ALA A 100 -3.47 22.48 -11.55
C ALA A 100 -4.79 22.59 -12.34
N PRO A 101 -4.76 23.16 -13.56
CA PRO A 101 -5.98 23.39 -14.36
C PRO A 101 -6.71 22.09 -14.76
N GLY A 102 -6.01 20.95 -14.74
CA GLY A 102 -6.60 19.64 -14.99
C GLY A 102 -7.25 18.96 -13.80
N ALA A 103 -7.08 19.48 -12.57
CA ALA A 103 -7.66 18.88 -11.38
C ALA A 103 -9.19 19.04 -11.41
N LYS A 104 -9.91 17.93 -11.21
CA LYS A 104 -11.38 17.87 -11.25
C LYS A 104 -12.01 17.53 -9.92
N SER A 105 -11.22 17.04 -8.96
CA SER A 105 -11.73 16.56 -7.69
C SER A 105 -10.80 16.82 -6.50
N ARG A 106 -11.32 16.66 -5.28
CA ARG A 106 -10.47 16.62 -4.06
C ARG A 106 -9.47 15.48 -4.07
N PHE A 107 -9.80 14.38 -4.73
CA PHE A 107 -8.83 13.30 -4.97
C PHE A 107 -7.66 13.79 -5.83
N ASP A 108 -7.94 14.62 -6.85
CA ASP A 108 -6.91 15.19 -7.71
C ASP A 108 -6.00 16.19 -7.01
N ASP A 109 -6.42 16.80 -5.88
CA ASP A 109 -5.51 17.64 -5.07
C ASP A 109 -4.33 16.81 -4.54
N PHE A 110 -4.59 15.59 -4.08
CA PHE A 110 -3.56 14.67 -3.59
C PHE A 110 -2.64 14.21 -4.73
N VAL A 111 -3.22 13.94 -5.90
CA VAL A 111 -2.46 13.61 -7.12
C VAL A 111 -1.58 14.78 -7.55
N ALA A 112 -2.13 16.00 -7.62
CA ALA A 112 -1.40 17.20 -7.99
C ALA A 112 -0.26 17.49 -7.01
N PHE A 113 -0.50 17.39 -5.70
CA PHE A 113 0.55 17.54 -4.68
C PHE A 113 1.67 16.53 -4.90
N HIS A 114 1.33 15.24 -5.06
CA HIS A 114 2.32 14.20 -5.24
C HIS A 114 3.14 14.41 -6.53
N MET A 115 2.49 14.76 -7.64
CA MET A 115 3.16 15.03 -8.92
C MET A 115 4.09 16.24 -8.86
N THR A 116 3.67 17.32 -8.20
CA THR A 116 4.47 18.56 -8.07
C THR A 116 5.66 18.39 -7.14
N GLN A 117 5.51 17.59 -6.08
CA GLN A 117 6.57 17.35 -5.09
C GLN A 117 7.35 16.06 -5.35
N ALA A 118 7.15 15.38 -6.48
CA ALA A 118 7.66 14.02 -6.72
C ALA A 118 9.17 13.87 -6.46
N MET A 119 10.00 14.85 -6.84
CA MET A 119 11.45 14.77 -6.61
C MET A 119 11.81 14.78 -5.12
N MET A 120 11.20 15.68 -4.36
CA MET A 120 11.42 15.79 -2.91
C MET A 120 10.82 14.58 -2.19
N LEU A 121 9.60 14.15 -2.57
CA LEU A 121 8.93 13.02 -1.95
C LEU A 121 9.66 11.69 -2.13
N HIS A 122 10.62 11.58 -3.07
CA HIS A 122 11.33 10.33 -3.37
C HIS A 122 12.83 10.39 -3.08
N ASP A 123 13.31 11.42 -2.38
CA ASP A 123 14.68 11.42 -1.88
C ASP A 123 14.82 10.65 -0.55
N THR A 124 16.06 10.33 -0.19
CA THR A 124 16.39 9.57 1.02
C THR A 124 15.88 10.19 2.31
N THR A 125 15.85 11.52 2.38
CA THR A 125 15.51 12.28 3.58
C THR A 125 14.01 12.32 3.82
N HIS A 126 13.23 12.44 2.76
CA HIS A 126 11.82 12.78 2.85
C HIS A 126 10.88 11.61 2.57
N LEU A 127 11.32 10.56 1.85
CA LEU A 127 10.46 9.47 1.38
C LEU A 127 9.52 8.94 2.47
N PHE A 128 10.07 8.46 3.58
CA PHE A 128 9.29 7.77 4.61
C PHE A 128 8.40 8.73 5.41
N ALA A 129 8.94 9.86 5.85
CA ALA A 129 8.21 10.82 6.68
C ALA A 129 7.09 11.52 5.87
N SER A 130 7.38 11.92 4.64
CA SER A 130 6.44 12.63 3.79
C SER A 130 5.30 11.73 3.33
N HIS A 131 5.58 10.48 2.94
CA HIS A 131 4.52 9.54 2.59
C HIS A 131 3.67 9.14 3.79
N ARG A 132 4.26 9.00 4.99
CA ARG A 132 3.50 8.80 6.23
C ARG A 132 2.50 9.95 6.47
N TYR A 133 2.95 11.19 6.29
CA TYR A 133 2.09 12.36 6.45
C TYR A 133 1.05 12.48 5.33
N PHE A 134 1.43 12.20 4.08
CA PHE A 134 0.54 12.23 2.92
C PHE A 134 -0.64 11.26 3.10
N ILE A 135 -0.35 10.01 3.49
CA ILE A 135 -1.38 8.99 3.75
C ILE A 135 -2.26 9.40 4.93
N TRP A 136 -1.69 9.99 5.98
CA TRP A 136 -2.47 10.51 7.10
C TRP A 136 -3.41 11.67 6.67
N ALA A 137 -2.93 12.60 5.85
CA ALA A 137 -3.74 13.70 5.34
C ALA A 137 -4.87 13.19 4.43
N TYR A 138 -4.59 12.15 3.63
CA TYR A 138 -5.58 11.47 2.80
C TYR A 138 -6.65 10.77 3.66
N GLU A 139 -6.23 9.98 4.65
CA GLU A 139 -7.12 9.35 5.64
C GLU A 139 -8.00 10.39 6.35
N LYS A 140 -7.41 11.50 6.78
CA LYS A 140 -8.14 12.61 7.41
C LYS A 140 -9.21 13.19 6.48
N ALA A 141 -8.89 13.40 5.20
CA ALA A 141 -9.86 13.88 4.22
C ALA A 141 -11.02 12.87 4.01
N LEU A 142 -10.73 11.57 3.94
CA LEU A 142 -11.77 10.54 3.85
C LEU A 142 -12.71 10.58 5.07
N ARG A 143 -12.15 10.71 6.28
CA ARG A 143 -12.93 10.72 7.53
C ARG A 143 -13.73 12.00 7.70
N GLU A 144 -13.09 13.16 7.59
CA GLU A 144 -13.70 14.45 7.91
C GLU A 144 -14.60 14.98 6.79
N GLU A 145 -14.29 14.69 5.54
CA GLU A 145 -15.04 15.24 4.41
C GLU A 145 -16.05 14.24 3.83
N CYS A 146 -15.77 12.94 3.96
CA CYS A 146 -16.57 11.86 3.37
C CYS A 146 -17.17 10.89 4.41
N GLY A 147 -16.99 11.16 5.70
CA GLY A 147 -17.64 10.41 6.78
C GLY A 147 -17.12 8.99 6.97
N TYR A 148 -15.93 8.65 6.44
CA TYR A 148 -15.31 7.34 6.66
C TYR A 148 -15.07 7.10 8.15
N GLN A 149 -15.51 5.94 8.68
CA GLN A 149 -15.37 5.62 10.10
C GLN A 149 -14.10 4.81 10.39
N GLY A 150 -13.60 4.09 9.40
CA GLY A 150 -12.39 3.28 9.51
C GLY A 150 -11.09 4.08 9.40
N TYR A 151 -9.96 3.37 9.44
CA TYR A 151 -8.62 3.92 9.22
C TYR A 151 -8.06 3.45 7.89
N GLN A 152 -6.96 4.05 7.43
CA GLN A 152 -6.36 3.68 6.15
C GLN A 152 -5.96 2.19 6.14
N PRO A 153 -6.49 1.37 5.21
CA PRO A 153 -6.03 0.01 5.04
C PRO A 153 -4.68 -0.05 4.33
N TYR A 154 -3.97 -1.16 4.52
CA TYR A 154 -2.72 -1.46 3.80
C TYR A 154 -2.84 -2.76 2.99
N MET A 155 -1.94 -2.91 2.03
CA MET A 155 -1.79 -4.12 1.23
C MET A 155 -0.56 -4.90 1.74
N ASN A 156 -0.76 -6.10 2.29
CA ASN A 156 0.36 -7.03 2.45
C ASN A 156 0.61 -7.67 1.08
N TYR A 157 1.70 -7.29 0.41
CA TYR A 157 2.01 -7.75 -0.93
C TYR A 157 2.19 -9.28 -1.01
N ASP A 158 2.78 -9.90 0.01
CA ASP A 158 3.08 -11.33 0.04
C ASP A 158 1.82 -12.19 -0.09
N ARG A 159 0.75 -11.79 0.61
CA ARG A 159 -0.57 -12.45 0.57
C ARG A 159 -1.13 -12.58 -0.85
N TYR A 160 -0.74 -11.68 -1.76
CA TYR A 160 -1.26 -11.62 -3.11
C TYR A 160 -0.19 -11.91 -4.17
N ALA A 161 1.08 -12.08 -3.81
CA ALA A 161 2.19 -12.11 -4.76
C ALA A 161 2.09 -13.23 -5.81
N GLN A 162 1.50 -14.37 -5.43
CA GLN A 162 1.33 -15.51 -6.33
C GLN A 162 0.14 -15.38 -7.29
N ASP A 163 -0.90 -14.64 -6.89
CA ASP A 163 -2.10 -14.43 -7.70
C ASP A 163 -2.73 -13.06 -7.37
N PRO A 164 -2.11 -11.96 -7.82
CA PRO A 164 -2.59 -10.63 -7.45
C PRO A 164 -3.90 -10.28 -8.15
N ILE A 165 -4.18 -10.85 -9.33
CA ILE A 165 -5.38 -10.55 -10.11
C ILE A 165 -6.66 -11.08 -9.46
N ASN A 166 -6.60 -12.24 -8.79
CA ASN A 166 -7.76 -12.79 -8.07
C ASN A 166 -7.79 -12.40 -6.58
N SER A 167 -6.90 -11.50 -6.14
CA SER A 167 -6.85 -11.04 -4.76
C SER A 167 -8.13 -10.30 -4.34
N PRO A 168 -8.47 -10.26 -3.03
CA PRO A 168 -9.52 -9.39 -2.49
C PRO A 168 -9.37 -7.91 -2.87
N MET A 169 -8.18 -7.45 -3.25
CA MET A 169 -7.92 -6.07 -3.67
C MET A 169 -8.21 -5.83 -5.16
N PHE A 170 -8.01 -6.82 -6.04
CA PHE A 170 -8.07 -6.62 -7.50
C PHE A 170 -8.98 -7.60 -8.28
N ASN A 171 -9.79 -8.40 -7.60
CA ASN A 171 -10.71 -9.35 -8.25
C ASN A 171 -11.90 -8.70 -9.00
N GLY A 172 -12.04 -7.37 -8.97
CA GLY A 172 -13.07 -6.64 -9.72
C GLY A 172 -14.48 -6.63 -9.12
N ASN A 173 -14.69 -7.16 -7.92
CA ASN A 173 -16.00 -7.12 -7.27
C ASN A 173 -16.27 -5.76 -6.59
N ALA A 174 -17.46 -5.60 -6.00
CA ALA A 174 -17.87 -4.34 -5.34
C ALA A 174 -17.01 -3.94 -4.13
N SER A 175 -16.33 -4.91 -3.51
CA SER A 175 -15.47 -4.75 -2.33
C SER A 175 -13.97 -4.74 -2.67
N SER A 176 -13.62 -4.57 -3.96
CA SER A 176 -12.24 -4.48 -4.44
C SER A 176 -11.93 -3.06 -4.91
N MET A 177 -10.64 -2.77 -5.12
CA MET A 177 -10.21 -1.50 -5.69
C MET A 177 -10.36 -1.47 -7.22
N GLY A 178 -11.30 -2.23 -7.77
CA GLY A 178 -11.49 -2.49 -9.20
C GLY A 178 -10.86 -3.81 -9.64
N GLY A 179 -10.89 -4.05 -10.95
CA GLY A 179 -10.29 -5.22 -11.59
C GLY A 179 -8.98 -4.92 -12.32
N ASN A 180 -8.54 -5.90 -13.10
CA ASN A 180 -7.50 -5.71 -14.11
C ASN A 180 -8.01 -4.82 -15.27
N GLY A 181 -7.08 -4.26 -16.03
CA GLY A 181 -7.38 -3.57 -17.27
C GLY A 181 -7.66 -4.55 -18.41
N ALA A 182 -8.38 -4.09 -19.43
CA ALA A 182 -8.55 -4.82 -20.68
C ALA A 182 -7.17 -5.20 -21.27
N PRO A 183 -7.04 -6.36 -21.94
CA PRO A 183 -5.77 -6.76 -22.53
C PRO A 183 -5.23 -5.74 -23.53
N THR A 184 -3.94 -5.42 -23.45
CA THR A 184 -3.24 -4.61 -24.46
C THR A 184 -1.86 -5.18 -24.75
N LYS A 185 -1.31 -4.84 -25.92
CA LYS A 185 0.03 -5.25 -26.35
C LYS A 185 1.03 -4.17 -25.94
N TYR A 186 1.66 -4.32 -24.78
CA TYR A 186 2.84 -3.54 -24.40
C TYR A 186 3.89 -4.45 -23.76
N ARG A 187 5.18 -4.11 -23.85
CA ARG A 187 6.27 -5.02 -23.46
C ARG A 187 6.41 -5.18 -21.94
N GLY A 188 6.08 -4.14 -21.19
CA GLY A 188 6.31 -4.09 -19.75
C GLY A 188 6.79 -2.71 -19.31
N ILE A 189 7.24 -2.64 -18.06
CA ILE A 189 7.75 -1.42 -17.43
C ILE A 189 9.27 -1.47 -17.46
N ILE A 190 9.89 -0.46 -18.07
CA ILE A 190 11.36 -0.33 -18.14
C ILE A 190 11.87 0.07 -16.76
N MET A 191 12.89 -0.64 -16.28
CA MET A 191 13.51 -0.39 -14.98
C MET A 191 15.01 -0.07 -15.15
N PRO A 192 15.58 0.77 -14.28
CA PRO A 192 17.00 1.17 -14.35
C PRO A 192 17.95 0.10 -13.79
N PHE A 193 17.74 -1.17 -14.15
CA PHE A 193 18.61 -2.29 -13.79
C PHE A 193 19.33 -2.85 -15.04
N LYS A 194 20.34 -3.69 -14.82
CA LYS A 194 21.04 -4.39 -15.91
C LYS A 194 20.20 -5.55 -16.44
N LYS A 195 20.33 -5.84 -17.74
CA LYS A 195 19.78 -7.05 -18.38
C LYS A 195 20.19 -8.31 -17.61
N PRO A 196 19.29 -9.32 -17.46
CA PRO A 196 17.94 -9.40 -18.03
C PRO A 196 16.84 -8.72 -17.18
N TYR A 197 17.22 -7.94 -16.18
CA TYR A 197 16.30 -7.31 -15.22
C TYR A 197 15.94 -5.86 -15.59
N ASP A 198 16.24 -5.38 -16.79
CA ASP A 198 15.89 -4.02 -17.22
C ASP A 198 14.39 -3.81 -17.50
N MET A 199 13.55 -4.82 -17.25
CA MET A 199 12.12 -4.77 -17.54
C MET A 199 11.28 -5.69 -16.64
N ILE A 200 10.22 -5.13 -16.04
CA ILE A 200 9.11 -5.90 -15.49
C ILE A 200 8.15 -6.22 -16.64
N LYS A 201 8.06 -7.49 -17.03
CA LYS A 201 7.19 -7.92 -18.14
C LYS A 201 5.72 -7.65 -17.84
N SER A 202 4.95 -7.27 -18.88
CA SER A 202 3.49 -7.18 -18.78
C SER A 202 2.87 -8.49 -18.29
N ALA A 203 1.80 -8.39 -17.51
CA ALA A 203 1.02 -9.52 -17.01
C ALA A 203 -0.31 -9.74 -17.78
N GLY A 204 -0.46 -9.10 -18.94
CA GLY A 204 -1.59 -9.33 -19.86
C GLY A 204 -2.75 -8.34 -19.74
N GLY A 205 -2.66 -7.34 -18.86
CA GLY A 205 -3.55 -6.17 -18.82
C GLY A 205 -2.96 -4.98 -19.58
N GLY A 206 -3.22 -3.78 -19.06
CA GLY A 206 -2.67 -2.48 -19.48
C GLY A 206 -3.69 -1.53 -20.15
N GLY A 207 -4.88 -2.03 -20.51
CA GLY A 207 -6.01 -1.23 -20.97
C GLY A 207 -6.86 -0.67 -19.82
N CYS A 208 -8.02 -0.10 -20.14
CA CYS A 208 -8.94 0.46 -19.15
C CYS A 208 -9.46 -0.63 -18.19
N VAL A 209 -9.61 -0.30 -16.91
CA VAL A 209 -10.31 -1.13 -15.93
C VAL A 209 -11.79 -1.21 -16.33
N THR A 210 -12.34 -2.42 -16.39
CA THR A 210 -13.72 -2.66 -16.87
C THR A 210 -14.67 -3.11 -15.76
N THR A 211 -14.16 -3.47 -14.58
CA THR A 211 -14.95 -4.02 -13.46
C THR A 211 -14.64 -3.33 -12.13
N GLY A 212 -15.60 -3.47 -11.21
CA GLY A 212 -15.54 -2.93 -9.86
C GLY A 212 -15.86 -1.43 -9.77
N PRO A 213 -15.73 -0.85 -8.55
CA PRO A 213 -16.25 0.48 -8.23
C PRO A 213 -15.56 1.63 -8.97
N PHE A 214 -14.33 1.41 -9.47
CA PHE A 214 -13.51 2.43 -10.12
C PHE A 214 -13.44 2.28 -11.64
N LYS A 215 -14.31 1.45 -12.26
CA LYS A 215 -14.33 1.28 -13.72
C LYS A 215 -14.61 2.59 -14.49
N ASP A 216 -15.41 3.48 -13.88
CA ASP A 216 -15.79 4.78 -14.45
C ASP A 216 -14.91 5.93 -13.91
N MET A 217 -13.84 5.60 -13.17
CA MET A 217 -12.90 6.60 -12.64
C MET A 217 -12.22 7.34 -13.79
N VAL A 218 -12.27 8.67 -13.73
CA VAL A 218 -11.58 9.55 -14.66
C VAL A 218 -10.22 9.94 -14.08
N VAL A 219 -9.15 9.51 -14.73
CA VAL A 219 -7.80 10.02 -14.48
C VAL A 219 -7.68 11.36 -15.20
N SER A 220 -7.63 12.46 -14.45
CA SER A 220 -7.71 13.82 -14.98
C SER A 220 -6.34 14.48 -15.24
N LEU A 221 -5.33 14.09 -14.46
CA LEU A 221 -3.97 14.62 -14.48
C LEU A 221 -2.97 13.65 -15.12
N GLY A 222 -1.78 14.16 -15.43
CA GLY A 222 -0.70 13.40 -16.07
C GLY A 222 -1.03 12.94 -17.50
N PRO A 223 -0.27 12.01 -18.06
CA PRO A 223 1.00 11.53 -17.52
C PRO A 223 2.10 12.58 -17.69
N LYS A 224 3.08 12.61 -16.78
CA LYS A 224 4.37 13.30 -16.99
C LYS A 224 5.31 12.43 -17.84
N SER A 225 5.19 11.11 -17.68
CA SER A 225 5.82 10.06 -18.48
C SER A 225 4.91 8.83 -18.50
N THR A 226 4.97 8.03 -19.56
CA THR A 226 4.21 6.78 -19.68
C THR A 226 5.05 5.72 -20.39
N VAL A 227 4.85 4.47 -19.99
CA VAL A 227 5.40 3.27 -20.66
C VAL A 227 4.29 2.43 -21.29
N VAL A 228 3.03 2.84 -21.11
CA VAL A 228 1.86 2.17 -21.66
C VAL A 228 1.49 2.85 -22.97
N ASP A 229 1.28 2.03 -24.01
CA ASP A 229 0.93 2.51 -25.34
C ASP A 229 -0.44 3.19 -25.38
N ASN A 230 -0.62 4.12 -26.32
CA ASN A 230 -1.89 4.82 -26.57
C ASN A 230 -2.42 5.63 -25.37
N VAL A 231 -1.54 6.10 -24.48
CA VAL A 231 -1.90 7.11 -23.48
C VAL A 231 -1.65 8.51 -24.07
N PRO A 232 -2.68 9.38 -24.16
CA PRO A 232 -2.51 10.72 -24.69
C PRO A 232 -1.50 11.53 -23.88
N ARG A 233 -0.62 12.27 -24.59
CA ARG A 233 0.33 13.18 -23.95
C ARG A 233 -0.44 14.32 -23.28
N ASN A 234 -0.04 14.68 -22.06
CA ASN A 234 -0.62 15.83 -21.38
C ASN A 234 -0.31 17.13 -22.15
N PRO A 235 -1.27 18.07 -22.29
CA PRO A 235 -1.04 19.35 -22.97
C PRO A 235 -0.01 20.24 -22.25
N ARG A 236 0.28 19.98 -20.97
CA ARG A 236 1.36 20.64 -20.22
C ARG A 236 2.47 19.64 -19.92
N SER A 237 3.72 20.09 -20.04
CA SER A 237 4.91 19.28 -19.75
C SER A 237 5.06 18.91 -18.26
N ASP A 238 4.45 19.69 -17.37
CA ASP A 238 4.37 19.41 -15.93
C ASP A 238 3.31 18.35 -15.57
N GLY A 239 2.47 17.94 -16.53
CA GLY A 239 1.39 16.98 -16.31
C GLY A 239 0.16 17.55 -15.58
N MET A 240 0.10 18.86 -15.34
CA MET A 240 -1.01 19.51 -14.62
C MET A 240 -2.18 19.90 -15.51
N GLY A 241 -2.06 19.72 -16.82
CA GLY A 241 -3.12 20.05 -17.79
C GLY A 241 -4.26 19.04 -17.73
N ALA A 242 -5.46 19.46 -18.15
CA ALA A 242 -6.60 18.57 -18.26
C ALA A 242 -6.32 17.48 -19.31
N ASN A 243 -6.28 16.22 -18.88
CA ASN A 243 -6.06 15.07 -19.74
C ASN A 243 -6.94 13.87 -19.32
N PRO A 244 -8.28 14.02 -19.38
CA PRO A 244 -9.21 13.00 -18.90
C PRO A 244 -9.12 11.71 -19.71
N ARG A 245 -8.96 10.61 -19.00
CA ARG A 245 -8.93 9.25 -19.57
C ARG A 245 -9.34 8.22 -18.52
N CYS A 246 -9.57 6.97 -18.95
CA CYS A 246 -9.89 5.88 -18.04
C CYS A 246 -8.69 5.54 -17.15
N LEU A 247 -8.97 5.00 -15.95
CA LEU A 247 -7.99 4.26 -15.18
C LEU A 247 -7.58 3.00 -15.95
N ARG A 248 -6.28 2.79 -16.15
CA ARG A 248 -5.71 1.59 -16.77
C ARG A 248 -4.89 0.79 -15.78
N ARG A 249 -4.94 -0.54 -15.86
CA ARG A 249 -4.18 -1.44 -14.97
C ARG A 249 -3.61 -2.63 -15.68
N ASP A 250 -2.46 -3.08 -15.22
CA ASP A 250 -1.88 -4.39 -15.51
C ASP A 250 -1.51 -5.00 -14.17
N VAL A 251 -2.44 -5.72 -13.55
CA VAL A 251 -2.23 -6.29 -12.21
C VAL A 251 -1.10 -7.32 -12.30
N ASN A 252 0.10 -6.91 -11.89
CA ASN A 252 1.33 -7.51 -12.39
C ASN A 252 1.96 -8.49 -11.41
N LYS A 253 1.80 -9.79 -11.69
CA LYS A 253 2.44 -10.87 -10.92
C LYS A 253 3.97 -10.81 -10.93
N ASN A 254 4.59 -10.44 -12.05
CA ASN A 254 6.06 -10.35 -12.16
C ASN A 254 6.63 -9.25 -11.25
N SER A 255 5.84 -8.19 -11.02
CA SER A 255 6.17 -7.14 -10.06
C SER A 255 5.95 -7.61 -8.63
N ALA A 256 4.78 -8.20 -8.34
CA ALA A 256 4.38 -8.66 -7.01
C ALA A 256 5.39 -9.64 -6.38
N LEU A 257 6.01 -10.49 -7.19
CA LEU A 257 7.03 -11.45 -6.74
C LEU A 257 8.30 -10.78 -6.18
N GLY A 258 8.57 -9.51 -6.50
CA GLY A 258 9.66 -8.71 -5.93
C GLY A 258 9.32 -8.04 -4.60
N ALA A 259 8.15 -8.35 -4.03
CA ALA A 259 7.61 -7.70 -2.83
C ALA A 259 7.14 -8.69 -1.75
N THR A 260 7.62 -9.94 -1.78
CA THR A 260 7.28 -10.98 -0.79
C THR A 260 7.78 -10.67 0.62
N ALA A 261 7.28 -11.43 1.60
CA ALA A 261 7.61 -11.26 3.02
C ALA A 261 9.12 -11.39 3.28
N ASN A 262 9.83 -12.24 2.53
CA ASN A 262 11.29 -12.38 2.65
C ASN A 262 12.04 -11.11 2.26
N TYR A 263 11.62 -10.41 1.21
CA TYR A 263 12.21 -9.12 0.84
C TYR A 263 11.97 -8.09 1.94
N THR A 264 10.75 -8.01 2.45
CA THR A 264 10.37 -7.09 3.54
C THR A 264 11.15 -7.38 4.82
N TYR A 265 11.28 -8.66 5.19
CA TYR A 265 12.04 -9.08 6.36
C TYR A 265 13.53 -8.74 6.23
N SER A 266 14.17 -9.07 5.10
CA SER A 266 15.57 -8.71 4.84
C SER A 266 15.79 -7.19 4.85
N LEU A 267 14.83 -6.43 4.30
CA LEU A 267 14.88 -4.98 4.31
C LEU A 267 14.95 -4.43 5.74
N ILE A 268 14.08 -4.91 6.63
CA ILE A 268 14.02 -4.47 8.03
C ILE A 268 15.22 -4.97 8.83
N MET A 269 15.62 -6.23 8.64
CA MET A 269 16.60 -6.88 9.51
C MET A 269 18.05 -6.59 9.11
N ASP A 270 18.34 -6.42 7.82
CA ASP A 270 19.71 -6.33 7.34
C ASP A 270 20.20 -4.89 7.13
N ASN A 271 19.29 -3.90 7.14
CA ASN A 271 19.61 -2.49 6.87
C ASN A 271 19.42 -1.65 8.14
N LYS A 272 20.53 -1.29 8.79
CA LYS A 272 20.52 -0.66 10.13
C LYS A 272 20.52 0.86 10.11
N ASP A 273 20.79 1.46 8.97
CA ASP A 273 20.83 2.91 8.76
C ASP A 273 19.86 3.31 7.63
N ILE A 274 19.54 4.60 7.58
CA ILE A 274 18.55 5.13 6.65
C ILE A 274 18.99 5.00 5.19
N ASP A 275 20.28 5.12 4.90
CA ASP A 275 20.79 5.09 3.53
C ASP A 275 20.76 3.67 2.98
N SER A 276 21.22 2.68 3.75
CA SER A 276 21.12 1.27 3.36
C SER A 276 19.65 0.84 3.21
N PHE A 277 18.78 1.25 4.15
CA PHE A 277 17.35 0.92 4.10
C PHE A 277 16.69 1.55 2.87
N TYR A 278 16.92 2.84 2.61
CA TYR A 278 16.37 3.55 1.45
C TYR A 278 16.84 2.93 0.13
N ASN A 279 18.15 2.73 -0.01
CA ASN A 279 18.71 2.16 -1.24
C ASN A 279 18.14 0.75 -1.46
N ARG A 280 18.08 -0.08 -0.42
CA ARG A 280 17.54 -1.44 -0.53
C ARG A 280 16.04 -1.43 -0.84
N TYR A 281 15.27 -0.51 -0.26
CA TYR A 281 13.85 -0.32 -0.51
C TYR A 281 13.57 -0.01 -1.99
N LEU A 282 14.49 0.71 -2.65
CA LEU A 282 14.48 1.00 -4.09
C LEU A 282 15.16 -0.07 -4.97
N GLY A 283 15.69 -1.15 -4.38
CA GLY A 283 16.27 -2.28 -5.10
C GLY A 283 17.80 -2.25 -5.26
N GLN A 284 18.51 -1.39 -4.53
CA GLN A 284 19.95 -1.21 -4.63
C GLN A 284 20.69 -1.51 -3.30
N PRO A 285 21.84 -2.19 -3.32
CA PRO A 285 22.34 -2.99 -4.43
C PRO A 285 21.42 -4.20 -4.70
N PRO A 286 21.41 -4.75 -5.94
CA PRO A 286 20.68 -5.99 -6.22
C PRO A 286 21.16 -7.13 -5.33
N LEU A 287 20.24 -7.93 -4.79
CA LEU A 287 20.59 -9.12 -4.03
C LEU A 287 21.20 -10.20 -4.95
N LYS A 288 22.13 -10.99 -4.40
CA LYS A 288 22.73 -12.11 -5.14
C LYS A 288 21.65 -13.16 -5.43
N ASN A 289 21.61 -13.64 -6.68
CA ASN A 289 20.63 -14.64 -7.17
C ASN A 289 19.17 -14.19 -7.04
N ASP A 290 18.92 -12.88 -7.07
CA ASP A 290 17.59 -12.31 -7.03
C ASP A 290 17.00 -12.21 -8.44
N ASN A 291 15.92 -12.94 -8.68
CA ASN A 291 15.21 -12.94 -9.96
C ASN A 291 14.18 -11.80 -10.08
N HIS A 292 13.92 -11.07 -8.99
CA HIS A 292 12.97 -9.95 -8.94
C HIS A 292 13.58 -8.73 -8.20
N PRO A 293 14.69 -8.15 -8.72
CA PRO A 293 15.52 -7.19 -7.99
C PRO A 293 14.94 -5.76 -7.89
N TRP A 294 13.63 -5.59 -8.03
CA TRP A 294 12.97 -4.29 -8.19
C TRP A 294 13.06 -3.42 -6.93
N GLY A 295 13.23 -4.04 -5.77
CA GLY A 295 13.02 -3.37 -4.50
C GLY A 295 11.54 -3.29 -4.15
N LEU A 296 11.26 -3.28 -2.86
CA LEU A 296 9.91 -3.35 -2.31
C LEU A 296 9.04 -2.17 -2.75
N HIS A 297 9.62 -0.98 -2.89
CA HIS A 297 8.93 0.21 -3.37
C HIS A 297 8.45 0.07 -4.82
N ASN A 298 9.37 -0.24 -5.73
CA ASN A 298 9.06 -0.32 -7.15
C ASN A 298 8.16 -1.52 -7.44
N ALA A 299 8.43 -2.66 -6.80
CA ALA A 299 7.56 -3.83 -6.88
C ALA A 299 6.14 -3.46 -6.40
N GLY A 300 6.00 -2.82 -5.24
CA GLY A 300 4.70 -2.38 -4.72
C GLY A 300 3.90 -1.48 -5.68
N HIS A 301 4.54 -0.46 -6.26
CA HIS A 301 3.91 0.42 -7.25
C HIS A 301 3.47 -0.35 -8.49
N TYR A 302 4.37 -1.15 -9.05
CA TYR A 302 4.16 -1.80 -10.33
C TYR A 302 3.33 -3.09 -10.26
N ILE A 303 2.89 -3.52 -9.07
CA ILE A 303 1.77 -4.47 -8.93
C ILE A 303 0.52 -3.92 -9.63
N ILE A 304 0.24 -2.62 -9.53
CA ILE A 304 -0.97 -2.03 -10.12
C ILE A 304 -0.82 -1.94 -11.65
N GLY A 305 0.37 -1.56 -12.11
CA GLY A 305 0.69 -1.39 -13.53
C GLY A 305 -0.27 -0.46 -14.27
N GLY A 306 -0.14 -0.38 -15.60
CA GLY A 306 -1.03 0.48 -16.40
C GLY A 306 -0.77 1.99 -16.20
N ASP A 307 -1.84 2.78 -16.24
CA ASP A 307 -1.82 4.25 -16.21
C ASP A 307 -2.98 4.76 -15.32
N PRO A 308 -2.66 5.45 -14.21
CA PRO A 308 -1.35 5.74 -13.66
C PRO A 308 -0.85 4.61 -12.73
N GLY A 309 -0.19 3.60 -13.29
CA GLY A 309 0.45 2.51 -12.54
C GLY A 309 1.82 2.84 -11.96
N GLY A 310 2.38 3.98 -12.35
CA GLY A 310 3.61 4.51 -11.78
C GLY A 310 3.37 5.25 -10.48
N VAL A 311 4.47 5.65 -9.87
CA VAL A 311 4.70 6.27 -8.55
C VAL A 311 3.68 7.34 -8.09
N CYS A 312 2.79 7.86 -8.94
CA CYS A 312 2.16 9.15 -8.73
C CYS A 312 0.72 9.21 -8.18
N ILE A 313 -0.08 8.12 -8.15
CA ILE A 313 -1.56 8.29 -8.03
C ILE A 313 -2.29 7.41 -7.00
N PHE A 314 -1.75 6.30 -6.52
CA PHE A 314 -2.47 5.46 -5.55
C PHE A 314 -1.86 5.50 -4.13
N PRO A 315 -2.55 6.12 -3.13
CA PRO A 315 -2.09 6.16 -1.73
C PRO A 315 -2.20 4.81 -0.98
N LEU A 316 -2.33 3.67 -1.69
CA LEU A 316 -2.48 2.34 -1.10
C LEU A 316 -1.17 1.58 -0.95
N ALA A 317 -0.08 2.05 -1.57
CA ALA A 317 1.23 1.40 -1.51
C ALA A 317 1.99 1.79 -0.23
N SER A 318 1.47 1.37 0.93
CA SER A 318 2.25 1.37 2.18
C SER A 318 2.47 -0.08 2.61
N THR A 319 3.74 -0.48 2.62
CA THR A 319 4.16 -1.77 3.18
C THR A 319 3.96 -1.77 4.69
N THR A 320 3.44 -2.89 5.17
CA THR A 320 3.47 -3.43 6.54
C THR A 320 4.36 -2.67 7.52
N CYS A 321 3.71 -1.87 8.35
CA CYS A 321 3.90 -1.78 9.80
C CYS A 321 2.56 -1.26 10.30
N THR A 322 1.94 -1.90 11.29
CA THR A 322 0.78 -1.32 11.98
C THR A 322 1.23 0.03 12.54
N VAL A 323 0.94 1.12 11.82
CA VAL A 323 1.18 2.46 12.34
C VAL A 323 0.03 2.71 13.30
N THR A 324 0.21 2.23 14.54
CA THR A 324 -0.57 2.66 15.69
C THR A 324 -0.37 4.14 15.87
N ARG A 325 -1.40 4.94 15.59
CA ARG A 325 -1.33 6.39 15.74
C ARG A 325 -2.51 6.95 16.51
N CYS A 326 -2.21 7.83 17.45
CA CYS A 326 -3.13 8.83 17.94
C CYS A 326 -2.98 10.09 17.06
#